data_AF-A0A284VQK7-F1
#
_entry.id   AF-A0A284VQK7-F1
#
_cell.length_a   1.000
_cell.length_b   1.000
_cell.length_c   1.000
_cell.angle_alpha   90.00
_cell.angle_beta   90.00
_cell.angle_gamma   90.00
#
_symmetry.space_group_name_H-M   'P 1'
#
loop_
_entity.id
_entity.type
_entity.pdbx_description
1 polymer ?
#
loop_
_entity_poly.entity_id
_entity_poly.type
_entity_poly.pdbx_seq_one_letter_code
_entity_poly.pdbx_strand_id
1 'polypeptide(L)'
;MNTFVKMVAIIILVIIVLTGIFYIGGSIKSSKVANITIFIESNNESTNITNIEGNLERVPKISLPRGGNLVAPGIAVTIRQNMIPVSDWYSLPLNGTGAYNLKIGLDESFSEDKQIAVYVQVVNNRSEKMESAQKELLLKLR
;
A
#
# COMPACT_ATOMS: atom_id res chain seq x y z
N MET A 1 -7.42 -58.19 -11.02
CA MET A 1 -8.01 -56.88 -10.64
C MET A 1 -9.16 -56.58 -11.60
N ASN A 2 -10.40 -56.54 -11.11
CA ASN A 2 -11.60 -56.38 -11.93
C ASN A 2 -11.60 -55.04 -12.67
N THR A 3 -12.15 -55.04 -13.89
CA THR A 3 -12.29 -53.88 -14.77
C THR A 3 -12.99 -52.71 -14.05
N PHE A 4 -13.94 -53.02 -13.16
CA PHE A 4 -14.61 -52.06 -12.30
C PHE A 4 -13.66 -51.31 -11.36
N VAL A 5 -12.74 -52.02 -10.69
CA VAL A 5 -11.77 -51.42 -9.77
C VAL A 5 -10.78 -50.51 -10.53
N LYS A 6 -10.38 -50.91 -11.74
CA LYS A 6 -9.55 -50.07 -12.62
C LYS A 6 -10.28 -48.78 -13.02
N MET A 7 -11.56 -48.88 -13.38
CA MET A 7 -12.37 -47.75 -13.80
C MET A 7 -12.61 -46.75 -12.65
N VAL A 8 -12.92 -47.25 -11.45
CA VAL A 8 -13.07 -46.42 -10.24
C VAL A 8 -11.76 -45.71 -9.87
N ALA A 9 -10.63 -46.41 -9.93
CA ALA A 9 -9.32 -45.82 -9.62
C ALA A 9 -8.96 -44.67 -10.60
N ILE A 10 -9.26 -44.83 -11.89
CA ILE A 10 -9.03 -43.80 -12.91
C ILE A 10 -9.91 -42.56 -12.63
N ILE A 11 -11.18 -42.75 -12.28
CA ILE A 11 -12.08 -41.63 -11.97
C ILE A 11 -11.59 -40.83 -10.76
N ILE A 12 -11.17 -41.51 -9.69
CA ILE A 12 -10.62 -40.86 -8.49
C ILE A 12 -9.33 -40.08 -8.83
N LEU A 13 -8.44 -40.68 -9.63
CA LEU A 13 -7.22 -40.01 -10.08
C LEU A 13 -7.53 -38.73 -10.86
N VAL A 14 -8.49 -38.77 -11.78
CA VAL A 14 -8.90 -37.60 -12.58
C VAL A 14 -9.47 -36.50 -11.68
N ILE A 15 -10.29 -36.83 -10.68
CA ILE A 15 -10.84 -35.86 -9.74
C ILE A 15 -9.72 -35.18 -8.93
N ILE A 16 -8.74 -35.94 -8.43
CA ILE A 16 -7.59 -35.41 -7.67
C ILE A 16 -6.73 -34.48 -8.55
N VAL A 17 -6.48 -34.86 -9.81
CA VAL A 17 -5.71 -34.02 -10.74
C VAL A 17 -6.46 -32.73 -11.07
N LEU A 18 -7.77 -32.80 -11.34
CA LEU A 18 -8.58 -31.62 -11.64
C LEU A 18 -8.72 -30.67 -10.44
N THR A 19 -8.91 -31.21 -9.24
CA THR A 19 -8.97 -30.41 -8.00
C THR A 19 -7.62 -29.80 -7.65
N GLY A 20 -6.51 -30.53 -7.85
CA GLY A 20 -5.15 -30.02 -7.66
C GLY A 20 -4.81 -28.86 -8.61
N ILE A 21 -5.16 -28.97 -9.89
CA ILE A 21 -4.97 -27.88 -10.87
C ILE A 21 -5.80 -26.64 -10.50
N PHE A 22 -7.04 -26.83 -10.03
CA PHE A 22 -7.89 -25.72 -9.62
C PHE A 22 -7.37 -25.00 -8.35
N TYR A 23 -6.77 -25.74 -7.42
CA TYR A 23 -6.16 -25.17 -6.21
C TYR A 23 -4.86 -24.41 -6.51
N ILE A 24 -4.05 -24.89 -7.46
CA ILE A 24 -2.80 -24.23 -7.86
C ILE A 24 -3.07 -23.01 -8.77
N GLY A 25 -4.15 -23.06 -9.56
CA GLY A 25 -4.62 -21.96 -10.42
C GLY A 25 -5.29 -20.81 -9.67
N GLY A 26 -5.34 -20.85 -8.33
CA GLY A 26 -5.84 -19.77 -7.48
C GLY A 26 -4.99 -18.51 -7.65
N SER A 27 -5.33 -17.70 -8.65
CA SER A 27 -4.74 -16.41 -8.96
C SER A 27 -4.40 -15.66 -7.67
N ILE A 28 -3.12 -15.40 -7.46
CA ILE A 28 -2.63 -14.58 -6.35
C ILE A 28 -3.34 -13.24 -6.48
N LYS A 29 -4.34 -12.99 -5.63
CA LYS A 29 -5.10 -11.74 -5.65
C LYS A 29 -4.11 -10.59 -5.57
N SER A 30 -4.12 -9.70 -6.55
CA SER A 30 -3.29 -8.50 -6.55
C SER A 30 -4.00 -7.37 -5.82
N SER A 31 -3.27 -6.56 -5.07
CA SER A 31 -3.71 -5.31 -4.47
C SER A 31 -2.85 -4.15 -4.98
N LYS A 32 -3.28 -2.93 -4.69
CA LYS A 32 -2.62 -1.70 -5.15
C LYS A 32 -1.96 -1.01 -3.98
N VAL A 33 -0.78 -0.46 -4.22
CA VAL A 33 -0.05 0.34 -3.25
C VAL A 33 0.35 1.66 -3.89
N ALA A 34 0.24 2.74 -3.13
CA ALA A 34 0.81 4.03 -3.48
C ALA A 34 2.21 4.12 -2.89
N ASN A 35 3.23 4.29 -3.74
CA ASN A 35 4.57 4.67 -3.29
C ASN A 35 4.63 6.19 -3.28
N ILE A 36 4.60 6.78 -2.08
CA ILE A 36 4.66 8.23 -1.87
C ILE A 36 6.05 8.61 -1.40
N THR A 37 6.69 9.53 -2.11
CA THR A 37 7.98 10.12 -1.73
C THR A 37 7.75 11.54 -1.24
N ILE A 38 8.21 11.84 -0.03
CA ILE A 38 8.05 13.14 0.61
C ILE A 38 9.43 13.74 0.79
N PHE A 39 9.63 14.93 0.25
CA PHE A 39 10.88 15.67 0.38
C PHE A 39 10.72 16.67 1.54
N ILE A 40 11.58 16.53 2.54
CA ILE A 40 11.57 17.38 3.73
C ILE A 40 12.90 18.08 3.83
N GLU A 41 12.85 19.38 4.09
CA GLU A 41 13.99 20.19 4.51
C GLU A 41 13.80 20.56 5.98
N SER A 42 14.72 20.13 6.83
CA SER A 42 14.69 20.37 8.27
C SER A 42 16.02 20.97 8.71
N ASN A 43 15.93 22.08 9.43
CA ASN A 43 17.04 22.75 10.11
C ASN A 43 16.70 22.92 11.61
N ASN A 44 17.55 23.62 12.36
CA ASN A 44 17.35 23.80 13.80
C ASN A 44 16.10 24.61 14.16
N GLU A 45 15.53 25.36 13.22
CA GLU A 45 14.44 26.32 13.46
C GLU A 45 13.10 25.87 12.85
N SER A 46 13.13 25.17 11.73
CA SER A 46 11.92 24.77 10.99
C SER A 46 12.09 23.46 10.23
N THR A 47 10.95 22.84 9.94
CA THR A 47 10.82 21.66 9.09
C THR A 47 9.78 21.95 8.03
N ASN A 48 10.16 21.91 6.76
CA ASN A 48 9.32 22.24 5.62
C ASN A 48 9.18 21.03 4.69
N ILE A 49 7.97 20.78 4.19
CA ILE A 49 7.73 19.80 3.13
C ILE A 49 7.90 20.52 1.79
N THR A 50 8.94 20.19 1.03
CA THR A 50 9.26 20.89 -0.22
C THR A 50 8.57 20.29 -1.44
N ASN A 51 8.37 18.98 -1.45
CA ASN A 51 7.68 18.29 -2.53
C ASN A 51 7.06 16.98 -2.05
N ILE A 52 6.03 16.54 -2.76
CA ILE A 52 5.38 15.24 -2.59
C ILE A 52 5.28 14.62 -3.98
N GLU A 53 5.73 13.38 -4.11
CA GLU A 53 5.66 12.61 -5.35
C GLU A 53 4.97 11.28 -5.07
N GLY A 54 4.38 10.69 -6.11
CA GLY A 54 3.64 9.45 -5.95
C GLY A 54 3.59 8.64 -7.23
N ASN A 55 3.65 7.32 -7.09
CA ASN A 55 3.32 6.37 -8.16
C ASN A 55 2.48 5.21 -7.62
N LEU A 56 1.88 4.47 -8.54
CA LEU A 56 1.11 3.26 -8.23
C LEU A 56 1.93 2.01 -8.56
N GLU A 57 1.86 1.01 -7.70
CA GLU A 57 2.43 -0.31 -7.93
C GLU A 57 1.38 -1.38 -7.59
N ARG A 58 1.47 -2.54 -8.26
CA ARG A 58 0.68 -3.72 -7.93
C ARG A 58 1.52 -4.70 -7.13
N VAL A 59 0.97 -5.16 -6.01
CA VAL A 59 1.61 -6.14 -5.14
C VAL A 59 0.67 -7.32 -4.89
N PRO A 60 1.18 -8.50 -4.55
CA PRO A 60 0.35 -9.57 -3.99
C PRO A 60 -0.44 -9.07 -2.77
N LYS A 61 -1.71 -9.44 -2.63
CA LYS A 61 -2.56 -9.03 -1.50
C LYS A 61 -1.98 -9.43 -0.14
N ILE A 62 -1.21 -10.52 -0.09
CA ILE A 62 -0.46 -10.95 1.10
C ILE A 62 0.67 -9.99 1.49
N SER A 63 1.17 -9.20 0.54
CA SER A 63 2.25 -8.21 0.71
C SER A 63 1.69 -6.79 0.84
N LEU A 64 0.37 -6.62 0.96
CA LEU A 64 -0.25 -5.32 1.14
C LEU A 64 0.21 -4.75 2.50
N PRO A 65 0.96 -3.64 2.51
CA PRO A 65 1.43 -3.06 3.73
C PRO A 65 0.20 -2.51 4.49
N ARG A 66 0.16 -2.71 5.80
CA ARG A 66 -0.87 -2.18 6.71
C ARG A 66 -0.31 -1.05 7.56
N GLY A 67 -1.06 0.05 7.68
CA GLY A 67 -0.64 1.21 8.45
C GLY A 67 -0.23 0.83 9.87
N GLY A 68 0.76 1.54 10.41
CA GLY A 68 1.24 1.37 11.78
C GLY A 68 0.70 2.45 12.72
N ASN A 69 1.07 2.34 14.00
CA ASN A 69 0.89 3.45 14.94
C ASN A 69 1.89 4.57 14.62
N LEU A 70 1.51 5.81 14.89
CA LEU A 70 2.43 6.94 14.77
C LEU A 70 3.57 6.81 15.78
N VAL A 71 4.80 6.76 15.26
CA VAL A 71 6.03 6.84 16.05
C VAL A 71 6.58 8.26 15.91
N ALA A 72 6.61 8.99 17.02
CA ALA A 72 7.10 10.37 17.09
C ALA A 72 8.61 10.41 17.40
N PRO A 73 9.39 11.32 16.78
CA PRO A 73 8.99 12.21 15.69
C PRO A 73 8.81 11.43 14.39
N GLY A 74 7.89 11.86 13.53
CA GLY A 74 7.62 11.10 12.32
C GLY A 74 6.69 11.77 11.33
N ILE A 75 6.34 11.01 10.31
CA ILE A 75 5.49 11.46 9.20
C ILE A 75 4.19 10.65 9.21
N ALA A 76 3.08 11.37 9.13
CA ALA A 76 1.75 10.83 8.91
C ALA A 76 1.29 11.19 7.49
N VAL A 77 0.72 10.22 6.78
CA VAL A 77 0.23 10.38 5.41
C VAL A 77 -1.19 9.84 5.32
N THR A 78 -2.10 10.68 4.86
CA THR A 78 -3.49 10.30 4.56
C THR A 78 -3.73 10.48 3.07
N ILE A 79 -4.24 9.45 2.41
CA ILE A 79 -4.63 9.51 1.01
C ILE A 79 -6.15 9.58 0.94
N ARG A 80 -6.67 10.60 0.24
CA ARG A 80 -8.11 10.76 -0.02
C ARG A 80 -8.41 10.72 -1.51
N GLN A 81 -9.54 10.13 -1.86
CA GLN A 81 -10.12 10.18 -3.20
C GLN A 81 -11.58 10.63 -3.04
N ASN A 82 -11.98 11.70 -3.74
CA ASN A 82 -13.32 12.29 -3.61
C ASN A 82 -13.72 12.60 -2.16
N MET A 83 -12.79 13.15 -1.37
CA MET A 83 -12.94 13.43 0.08
C MET A 83 -13.09 12.21 0.99
N ILE A 84 -13.06 10.98 0.45
CA ILE A 84 -13.11 9.75 1.23
C ILE A 84 -11.68 9.28 1.50
N PRO A 85 -11.28 8.99 2.76
CA PRO A 85 -9.99 8.39 3.04
C PRO A 85 -9.95 6.98 2.46
N VAL A 86 -8.94 6.72 1.61
CA VAL A 86 -8.69 5.40 1.01
C VAL A 86 -7.50 4.69 1.64
N SER A 87 -6.69 5.43 2.42
CA SER A 87 -5.62 4.89 3.25
C SER A 87 -5.08 5.92 4.23
N ASP A 88 -4.62 5.44 5.39
CA ASP A 88 -3.87 6.20 6.37
C ASP A 88 -2.60 5.43 6.75
N TRP A 89 -1.48 6.15 6.81
CA TRP A 89 -0.18 5.58 7.12
C TRP A 89 0.60 6.44 8.10
N TYR A 90 1.24 5.79 9.07
CA TYR A 90 2.02 6.45 10.10
C TYR A 90 3.34 5.69 10.30
N SER A 91 4.41 6.43 10.59
CA SER A 91 5.75 5.96 11.00
C SER A 91 6.79 5.71 9.90
N LEU A 92 7.36 6.80 9.41
CA LEU A 92 8.82 6.86 9.24
C LEU A 92 9.36 7.81 10.31
N PRO A 93 10.39 7.43 11.08
CA PRO A 93 11.00 8.35 12.02
C PRO A 93 11.59 9.54 11.24
N LEU A 94 11.32 10.75 11.70
CA LEU A 94 11.93 11.94 11.12
C LEU A 94 13.40 12.00 11.57
N ASN A 95 14.32 11.80 10.63
CA ASN A 95 15.76 11.75 10.90
C ASN A 95 16.56 12.91 10.27
N GLY A 96 15.87 13.92 9.72
CA GLY A 96 16.46 15.14 9.18
C GLY A 96 15.93 15.52 7.79
N THR A 97 16.75 16.24 7.04
CA THR A 97 16.47 16.60 5.64
C THR A 97 16.65 15.39 4.73
N GLY A 98 15.72 15.16 3.79
CA GLY A 98 15.83 14.08 2.83
C GLY A 98 14.52 13.66 2.17
N ALA A 99 14.60 12.55 1.43
CA ALA A 99 13.46 11.91 0.78
C ALA A 99 12.96 10.73 1.61
N TYR A 100 11.70 10.77 2.00
CA TYR A 100 11.03 9.76 2.80
C TYR A 100 10.07 8.97 1.92
N ASN A 101 10.32 7.68 1.74
CA ASN A 101 9.55 6.81 0.85
C ASN A 101 8.59 5.94 1.65
N LEU A 102 7.29 6.14 1.46
CA LEU A 102 6.23 5.38 2.10
C LEU A 102 5.51 4.50 1.08
N LYS A 103 5.37 3.22 1.40
CA LYS A 103 4.58 2.27 0.62
C LYS A 103 3.24 2.06 1.33
N ILE A 104 2.19 2.64 0.78
CA ILE A 104 0.87 2.78 1.42
C ILE A 104 -0.12 1.85 0.73
N GLY A 105 -0.71 0.93 1.49
CA GLY A 105 -1.74 0.03 0.99
C GLY A 105 -3.03 0.78 0.69
N LEU A 106 -3.58 0.63 -0.52
CA LEU A 106 -4.83 1.29 -0.90
C LEU A 106 -6.01 0.33 -0.72
N ASP A 107 -7.12 0.85 -0.24
CA ASP A 107 -8.38 0.11 -0.14
C ASP A 107 -8.93 -0.29 -1.54
N GLU A 108 -9.79 -1.32 -1.56
CA GLU A 108 -10.45 -1.84 -2.77
C GLU A 108 -11.34 -0.78 -3.46
N SER A 109 -11.76 0.25 -2.72
CA SER A 109 -12.51 1.40 -3.24
C SER A 109 -11.68 2.34 -4.14
N PHE A 110 -10.35 2.22 -4.15
CA PHE A 110 -9.46 3.09 -4.93
C PHE A 110 -9.57 2.86 -6.45
N SER A 111 -9.76 3.95 -7.19
CA SER A 111 -9.78 3.98 -8.66
C SER A 111 -8.51 4.64 -9.22
N GLU A 112 -7.85 3.99 -10.19
CA GLU A 112 -6.58 4.44 -10.80
C GLU A 112 -6.77 5.68 -11.71
N ASP A 113 -7.97 5.85 -12.26
CA ASP A 113 -8.28 6.91 -13.23
C ASP A 113 -8.66 8.24 -12.57
N LYS A 114 -8.67 8.28 -11.24
CA LYS A 114 -9.09 9.45 -10.45
C LYS A 114 -7.89 10.06 -9.73
N GLN A 115 -7.88 11.39 -9.69
CA GLN A 115 -6.94 12.12 -8.85
C GLN A 115 -7.17 11.79 -7.38
N ILE A 116 -6.07 11.83 -6.63
CA ILE A 116 -6.07 11.73 -5.17
C ILE A 116 -5.49 12.98 -4.56
N ALA A 117 -5.89 13.28 -3.33
CA ALA A 117 -5.23 14.24 -2.47
C ALA A 117 -4.39 13.49 -1.45
N VAL A 118 -3.09 13.76 -1.44
CA VAL A 118 -2.15 13.26 -0.43
C VAL A 118 -1.94 14.35 0.61
N TYR A 119 -2.31 14.05 1.84
CA TYR A 119 -2.11 14.90 3.01
C TYR A 119 -0.91 14.36 3.78
N VAL A 120 0.06 15.21 4.02
CA VAL A 120 1.25 14.88 4.79
C VAL A 120 1.31 15.76 6.02
N GLN A 121 1.58 15.17 7.17
CA GLN A 121 1.82 15.87 8.43
C GLN A 121 3.12 15.38 9.05
N VAL A 122 3.97 16.33 9.45
CA VAL A 122 5.18 16.05 10.21
C VAL A 122 4.90 16.33 11.68
N VAL A 123 5.28 15.40 12.55
CA VAL A 123 5.11 15.52 14.01
C VAL A 123 6.46 15.49 14.73
N ASN A 124 6.58 16.28 15.80
CA ASN A 124 7.76 16.29 16.66
C ASN A 124 7.74 15.14 17.68
N ASN A 125 8.75 15.06 18.55
CA ASN A 125 8.88 14.05 19.61
C ASN A 125 7.73 14.05 20.64
N ARG A 126 6.92 15.12 20.69
CA ARG A 126 5.74 15.26 21.56
C ARG A 126 4.44 14.92 20.84
N SER A 127 4.52 14.41 19.60
CA SER A 127 3.37 14.19 18.72
C SER A 127 2.63 15.48 18.33
N GLU A 128 3.26 16.64 18.50
CA GLU A 128 2.70 17.93 18.07
C GLU A 128 2.99 18.13 16.59
N LYS A 129 2.03 18.70 15.87
CA LYS A 129 2.18 19.05 14.46
C LYS A 129 3.26 20.13 14.28
N MET A 130 4.29 19.83 13.50
CA MET A 130 5.29 20.81 13.07
C MET A 130 4.92 21.46 11.74
N GLU A 131 4.48 20.64 10.78
CA GLU A 131 4.25 21.07 9.39
C GLU A 131 3.15 20.23 8.75
N SER A 132 2.47 20.76 7.74
CA SER A 132 1.56 19.98 6.90
C SER A 132 1.47 20.50 5.48
N ALA A 133 1.46 19.58 4.53
CA ALA A 133 1.26 19.89 3.13
C ALA A 133 0.17 18.99 2.54
N GLN A 134 -0.46 19.50 1.49
CA GLN A 134 -1.38 18.74 0.65
C GLN A 134 -0.90 18.83 -0.80
N LYS A 135 -0.96 17.72 -1.53
CA LYS A 135 -0.75 17.72 -2.97
C LYS A 135 -1.74 16.81 -3.68
N GLU A 136 -2.31 17.30 -4.76
CA GLU A 136 -3.11 16.49 -5.67
C GLU A 136 -2.20 15.73 -6.63
N LEU A 137 -2.40 14.43 -6.74
CA LEU A 137 -1.62 13.54 -7.57
C LEU A 137 -2.54 12.67 -8.41
N LEU A 138 -2.12 12.43 -9.66
CA LEU A 138 -2.64 11.35 -10.48
C LEU A 138 -1.65 10.19 -10.42
N LEU A 139 -1.95 9.16 -9.63
CA LEU A 139 -1.07 8.01 -9.50
C LEU A 139 -1.14 7.15 -10.76
N LYS A 140 -0.02 7.05 -11.47
CA LYS A 140 0.11 6.16 -12.64
C LYS A 140 0.83 4.88 -12.24
N LEU A 141 0.41 3.76 -12.83
CA LEU A 141 1.18 2.52 -12.79
C LEU A 141 2.53 2.76 -13.44
N ARG A 142 3.60 2.45 -12.72
CA ARG A 142 4.96 2.37 -13.28
C ARG A 142 5.24 1.00 -13.87
#